data_AF-A0AAV2QHD9-F1
#
_entry.id   AF-A0AAV2QHD9-F1
#
_cell.length_a   1.000
_cell.length_b   1.000
_cell.length_c   1.000
_cell.angle_alpha   90.00
_cell.angle_beta   90.00
_cell.angle_gamma   90.00
#
_symmetry.space_group_name_H-M   'P 1'
#
loop_
_entity.id
_entity.type
_entity.pdbx_description
1 polymer ?
#
loop_
_entity_poly.entity_id
_entity_poly.type
_entity_poly.pdbx_seq_one_letter_code
_entity_poly.pdbx_strand_id
1 'polypeptide(L)'
;MDLAKDKIFDLIIVGAGMMGSAAARHASLIPNTSVCLIGPQEPKIRKGHQIFGCWFDEGRICRRVSAMHTWSNLATHSIARFRDLEDDTGINFYTESGYMDINPSQEEFNEMMEASHKAGLAAKDISQSWKEKFPYFNISKDKYVMLEEENAGHINPRALVSAQQTAAHLHGAYIIRDIVETIKPAEKNKEKVRWLVVTESGKELQGNNVLVAAGGFAGLKHLFASVAPRRQPALQLRTQTIAFLKLPQEEVKRLRQS
;
A
#
# COMPACT_ATOMS: atom_id res chain seq x y z
N MET A 1 -21.88 -9.20 12.14
CA MET A 1 -23.16 -8.99 11.43
C MET A 1 -23.25 -10.02 10.33
N ASP A 2 -24.24 -10.90 10.39
CA ASP A 2 -24.50 -11.84 9.29
C ASP A 2 -25.02 -11.06 8.07
N LEU A 3 -24.45 -11.36 6.90
CA LEU A 3 -24.94 -10.78 5.64
C LEU A 3 -26.35 -11.32 5.37
N ALA A 4 -27.31 -10.43 5.15
CA ALA A 4 -28.57 -10.85 4.54
C ALA A 4 -28.29 -11.45 3.16
N LYS A 5 -28.95 -12.57 2.84
CA LYS A 5 -28.71 -13.38 1.64
C LYS A 5 -28.87 -12.60 0.32
N ASP A 6 -29.67 -11.53 0.35
CA ASP A 6 -30.00 -10.69 -0.81
C ASP A 6 -29.42 -9.27 -0.73
N LYS A 7 -28.45 -9.02 0.15
CA LYS A 7 -27.82 -7.70 0.26
C LYS A 7 -27.05 -7.36 -1.01
N ILE A 8 -27.43 -6.25 -1.64
CA ILE A 8 -26.70 -5.66 -2.76
C ILE A 8 -25.81 -4.55 -2.21
N PHE A 9 -24.52 -4.61 -2.51
CA PHE A 9 -23.55 -3.57 -2.15
C PHE A 9 -23.46 -2.49 -3.23
N ASP A 10 -23.15 -1.26 -2.84
CA ASP A 10 -22.83 -0.20 -3.79
C ASP A 10 -21.47 -0.41 -4.42
N LEU A 11 -20.52 -0.92 -3.63
CA LEU A 11 -19.16 -1.25 -4.06
C LEU A 11 -18.66 -2.54 -3.42
N ILE A 12 -18.27 -3.50 -4.26
CA ILE A 12 -17.46 -4.65 -3.86
C ILE A 12 -16.01 -4.41 -4.28
N ILE A 13 -15.08 -4.55 -3.36
CA ILE A 13 -13.64 -4.38 -3.58
C ILE A 13 -12.97 -5.74 -3.48
N VAL A 14 -12.36 -6.19 -4.58
CA VAL A 14 -11.69 -7.48 -4.69
C VAL A 14 -10.19 -7.29 -4.56
N GLY A 15 -9.63 -7.70 -3.42
CA GLY A 15 -8.22 -7.58 -3.09
C GLY A 15 -7.98 -6.76 -1.82
N ALA A 16 -7.92 -7.43 -0.67
CA ALA A 16 -7.71 -6.81 0.64
C ALA A 16 -6.23 -6.48 0.97
N GLY A 17 -5.45 -6.07 -0.03
CA GLY A 17 -4.08 -5.57 0.14
C GLY A 17 -4.04 -4.07 0.45
N MET A 18 -2.88 -3.42 0.30
CA MET A 18 -2.71 -1.99 0.58
C MET A 18 -3.73 -1.12 -0.18
N MET A 19 -3.85 -1.30 -1.50
CA MET A 19 -4.73 -0.47 -2.34
C MET A 19 -6.22 -0.72 -2.06
N GLY A 20 -6.66 -1.97 -2.02
CA GLY A 20 -8.08 -2.26 -1.80
C GLY A 20 -8.54 -1.96 -0.38
N SER A 21 -7.67 -2.09 0.63
CA SER A 21 -8.00 -1.69 2.01
C SER A 21 -8.12 -0.17 2.13
N ALA A 22 -7.22 0.59 1.52
CA ALA A 22 -7.34 2.06 1.47
C ALA A 22 -8.60 2.49 0.70
N ALA A 23 -8.90 1.86 -0.43
CA ALA A 23 -10.14 2.12 -1.17
C ALA A 23 -11.39 1.81 -0.33
N ALA A 24 -11.37 0.72 0.45
CA ALA A 24 -12.48 0.37 1.35
C ALA A 24 -12.69 1.43 2.42
N ARG A 25 -11.61 1.92 3.06
CA ARG A 25 -11.70 3.02 4.03
C ARG A 25 -12.34 4.24 3.39
N HIS A 26 -11.78 4.72 2.28
CA HIS A 26 -12.27 5.95 1.64
C HIS A 26 -13.71 5.82 1.12
N ALA A 27 -14.08 4.68 0.54
CA ALA A 27 -15.45 4.44 0.08
C ALA A 27 -16.46 4.40 1.23
N SER A 28 -16.06 3.89 2.40
CA SER A 28 -16.94 3.77 3.57
C SER A 28 -17.18 5.12 4.27
N LEU A 29 -16.37 6.14 3.99
CA LEU A 29 -16.60 7.51 4.44
C LEU A 29 -17.71 8.22 3.63
N ILE A 30 -18.11 7.67 2.48
CA ILE A 30 -19.16 8.26 1.64
C ILE A 30 -20.52 7.94 2.29
N PRO A 31 -21.33 8.96 2.65
CA PRO A 31 -22.63 8.73 3.27
C PRO A 31 -23.52 7.80 2.44
N ASN A 32 -24.24 6.91 3.13
CA ASN A 32 -25.19 5.97 2.51
C ASN A 32 -24.57 5.03 1.46
N THR A 33 -23.26 4.76 1.52
CA THR A 33 -22.59 3.81 0.61
C THR A 33 -22.31 2.49 1.32
N SER A 34 -22.83 1.39 0.79
CA SER A 34 -22.57 0.04 1.30
C SER A 34 -21.33 -0.57 0.63
N VAL A 35 -20.30 -0.87 1.44
CA VAL A 35 -18.99 -1.37 0.96
C VAL A 35 -18.72 -2.78 1.46
N CYS A 36 -18.23 -3.64 0.57
CA CYS A 36 -17.72 -4.97 0.90
C CYS A 36 -16.28 -5.13 0.39
N LEU A 37 -15.34 -5.38 1.29
CA LEU A 37 -13.95 -5.72 0.97
C LEU A 37 -13.75 -7.23 1.06
N ILE A 38 -13.22 -7.84 -0.01
CA ILE A 38 -12.96 -9.29 -0.08
C ILE A 38 -11.47 -9.53 -0.31
N GLY A 39 -10.88 -10.37 0.51
CA GLY A 39 -9.53 -10.89 0.26
C GLY A 39 -9.03 -11.79 1.39
N PRO A 40 -8.13 -12.73 1.08
CA PRO A 40 -7.57 -13.63 2.08
C PRO A 40 -6.69 -12.85 3.08
N GLN A 41 -6.53 -13.41 4.27
CA GLN A 41 -5.48 -12.94 5.19
C GLN A 41 -4.10 -13.37 4.69
N GLU A 42 -3.06 -12.72 5.22
CA GLU A 42 -1.71 -13.24 5.06
C GLU A 42 -1.61 -14.66 5.62
N PRO A 43 -1.09 -15.62 4.84
CA PRO A 43 -0.99 -17.00 5.30
C PRO A 43 0.08 -17.17 6.36
N LYS A 44 -0.27 -17.82 7.48
CA LYS A 44 0.68 -18.14 8.56
C LYS A 44 1.75 -19.14 8.11
N ILE A 45 1.41 -20.03 7.19
CA ILE A 45 2.32 -21.04 6.62
C ILE A 45 2.45 -20.73 5.13
N ARG A 46 3.65 -20.55 4.59
CA ARG A 46 3.82 -20.24 3.16
C ARG A 46 3.62 -21.45 2.24
N LYS A 47 3.98 -22.65 2.70
CA LYS A 47 3.93 -23.87 1.90
C LYS A 47 2.48 -24.18 1.51
N GLY A 48 2.24 -24.35 0.21
CA GLY A 48 0.92 -24.73 -0.32
C GLY A 48 -0.08 -23.58 -0.50
N HIS A 49 0.25 -22.35 -0.12
CA HIS A 49 -0.59 -21.19 -0.40
C HIS A 49 -0.39 -20.69 -1.82
N GLN A 50 -1.48 -20.27 -2.47
CA GLN A 50 -1.47 -19.80 -3.85
C GLN A 50 -1.47 -18.27 -3.96
N ILE A 51 -2.09 -17.57 -3.00
CA ILE A 51 -2.23 -16.11 -3.02
C ILE A 51 -1.26 -15.48 -2.02
N PHE A 52 -0.46 -14.52 -2.50
CA PHE A 52 0.50 -13.76 -1.69
C PHE A 52 0.36 -12.25 -1.92
N GLY A 53 0.77 -11.45 -0.95
CA GLY A 53 0.79 -9.98 -1.04
C GLY A 53 2.21 -9.44 -1.22
N CYS A 54 2.37 -8.41 -2.05
CA CYS A 54 3.63 -7.64 -2.16
C CYS A 54 3.94 -6.79 -0.90
N TRP A 55 3.04 -6.82 0.08
CA TRP A 55 3.05 -6.06 1.32
C TRP A 55 3.35 -6.90 2.56
N PHE A 56 3.63 -8.20 2.41
CA PHE A 56 4.02 -9.09 3.50
C PHE A 56 5.44 -8.78 4.01
N ASP A 57 5.60 -7.59 4.59
CA ASP A 57 6.86 -7.01 5.02
C ASP A 57 6.70 -6.21 6.32
N GLU A 58 7.80 -5.90 6.99
CA GLU A 58 7.83 -5.10 8.22
C GLU A 58 8.37 -3.68 7.97
N GLY A 59 8.88 -3.39 6.76
CA GLY A 59 9.41 -2.06 6.41
C GLY A 59 9.19 -1.69 4.94
N ARG A 60 8.57 -0.54 4.71
CA ARG A 60 8.51 0.13 3.40
C ARG A 60 8.87 1.60 3.58
N ILE A 61 9.88 2.06 2.84
CA ILE A 61 10.28 3.46 2.83
C ILE A 61 9.11 4.31 2.31
N CYS A 62 8.87 5.43 2.97
CA CYS A 62 7.98 6.49 2.51
C CYS A 62 8.74 7.82 2.56
N ARG A 63 8.61 8.60 1.49
CA ARG A 63 9.32 9.86 1.27
C ARG A 63 8.51 10.72 0.32
N ARG A 64 8.76 12.03 0.27
CA ARG A 64 8.00 12.95 -0.59
C ARG A 64 8.74 13.31 -1.86
N VAL A 65 10.07 13.48 -1.82
CA VAL A 65 10.81 13.80 -3.03
C VAL A 65 10.70 12.64 -4.00
N SER A 66 10.50 12.93 -5.29
CA SER A 66 10.47 11.97 -6.38
C SER A 66 10.81 12.68 -7.69
N ALA A 67 11.43 11.97 -8.62
CA ALA A 67 11.70 12.49 -9.96
C ALA A 67 10.40 12.86 -10.71
N MET A 68 9.30 12.18 -10.40
CA MET A 68 7.99 12.47 -10.99
C MET A 68 7.14 13.31 -10.03
N HIS A 69 6.77 14.53 -10.44
CA HIS A 69 5.97 15.45 -9.64
C HIS A 69 4.66 14.84 -9.10
N THR A 70 3.96 14.04 -9.90
CA THR A 70 2.73 13.35 -9.48
C THR A 70 2.96 12.44 -8.28
N TRP A 71 4.11 11.76 -8.22
CA TRP A 71 4.45 10.88 -7.10
C TRP A 71 4.76 11.69 -5.85
N SER A 72 5.44 12.83 -5.98
CA SER A 72 5.68 13.73 -4.85
C SER A 72 4.37 14.24 -4.23
N ASN A 73 3.40 14.61 -5.08
CA ASN A 73 2.07 15.06 -4.61
C ASN A 73 1.30 13.94 -3.91
N LEU A 74 1.25 12.74 -4.53
CA LEU A 74 0.55 11.60 -3.95
C LEU A 74 1.18 11.15 -2.63
N ALA A 75 2.51 11.13 -2.55
CA ALA A 75 3.24 10.78 -1.33
C ALA A 75 2.98 11.81 -0.22
N THR A 76 3.10 13.10 -0.54
CA THR A 76 2.84 14.20 0.42
C THR A 76 1.45 14.08 1.02
N HIS A 77 0.42 13.93 0.18
CA HIS A 77 -0.94 13.77 0.68
C HIS A 77 -1.19 12.44 1.40
N SER A 78 -0.45 11.38 1.07
CA SER A 78 -0.59 10.09 1.76
C SER A 78 0.00 10.17 3.16
N ILE A 79 1.23 10.69 3.29
CA ILE A 79 1.95 10.79 4.55
C ILE A 79 1.23 11.73 5.53
N ALA A 80 0.70 12.85 5.04
CA ALA A 80 -0.07 13.79 5.86
C ALA A 80 -1.30 13.18 6.55
N ARG A 81 -1.80 12.02 6.07
CA ARG A 81 -2.97 11.32 6.62
C ARG A 81 -2.61 10.12 7.50
N PHE A 82 -1.33 9.82 7.67
CA PHE A 82 -0.92 8.64 8.42
C PHE A 82 -1.27 8.77 9.90
N ARG A 83 -0.93 9.91 10.53
CA ARG A 83 -1.22 10.14 11.95
C ARG A 83 -2.72 10.09 12.27
N ASP A 84 -3.54 10.77 11.47
CA ASP A 84 -5.00 10.70 11.63
C ASP A 84 -5.52 9.24 11.59
N LEU A 85 -4.99 8.40 10.70
CA LEU A 85 -5.39 6.99 10.64
C LEU A 85 -4.90 6.17 11.84
N GLU A 86 -3.69 6.46 12.35
CA GLU A 86 -3.19 5.84 13.58
C GLU A 86 -4.08 6.22 14.76
N ASP A 87 -4.46 7.49 14.88
CA ASP A 87 -5.32 8.02 15.94
C ASP A 87 -6.74 7.43 15.86
N ASP A 88 -7.33 7.38 14.65
CA ASP A 88 -8.66 6.81 14.40
C ASP A 88 -8.77 5.33 14.79
N THR A 89 -7.66 4.59 14.74
CA THR A 89 -7.67 3.12 14.85
C THR A 89 -6.91 2.57 16.04
N GLY A 90 -6.04 3.38 16.66
CA GLY A 90 -5.08 2.95 17.68
C GLY A 90 -3.96 2.04 17.16
N ILE A 91 -3.79 1.92 15.84
CA ILE A 91 -2.80 1.02 15.22
C ILE A 91 -1.66 1.86 14.66
N ASN A 92 -0.52 1.85 15.36
CA ASN A 92 0.70 2.50 14.88
C ASN A 92 1.33 1.69 13.75
N PHE A 93 1.61 2.36 12.63
CA PHE A 93 2.26 1.78 11.46
C PHE A 93 3.33 2.69 10.85
N TYR A 94 3.41 3.97 11.21
CA TYR A 94 4.33 4.94 10.61
C TYR A 94 5.42 5.40 11.60
N THR A 95 6.67 5.21 11.20
CA THR A 95 7.85 5.73 11.88
C THR A 95 8.47 6.84 11.03
N GLU A 96 8.43 8.06 11.55
CA GLU A 96 9.06 9.23 10.94
C GLU A 96 10.54 9.29 11.35
N SER A 97 11.38 8.60 10.57
CA SER A 97 12.83 8.53 10.79
C SER A 97 13.62 9.43 9.83
N GLY A 98 12.94 10.18 8.98
CA GLY A 98 13.53 10.83 7.82
C GLY A 98 13.92 9.84 6.70
N TYR A 99 14.38 10.38 5.58
CA TYR A 99 14.89 9.63 4.44
C TYR A 99 16.20 10.26 3.94
N MET A 100 17.24 9.45 3.85
CA MET A 100 18.54 9.86 3.31
C MET A 100 18.81 9.10 2.01
N ASP A 101 19.16 9.84 0.97
CA ASP A 101 19.46 9.32 -0.36
C ASP A 101 20.91 9.62 -0.72
N ILE A 102 21.68 8.59 -1.10
CA ILE A 102 23.10 8.71 -1.44
C ILE A 102 23.26 8.44 -2.93
N ASN A 103 23.61 9.48 -3.68
CA ASN A 103 23.69 9.45 -5.13
C ASN A 103 25.15 9.46 -5.61
N PRO A 104 25.54 8.55 -6.51
CA PRO A 104 26.85 8.61 -7.16
C PRO A 104 26.91 9.61 -8.31
N SER A 105 25.76 9.98 -8.90
CA SER A 105 25.64 10.91 -10.01
C SER A 105 25.26 12.31 -9.50
N GLN A 106 26.03 13.32 -9.89
CA GLN A 106 25.71 14.72 -9.58
C GLN A 106 24.47 15.19 -10.35
N GLU A 107 24.30 14.71 -11.59
CA GLU A 107 23.18 15.06 -12.44
C GLU A 107 21.86 14.57 -11.82
N GLU A 108 21.77 13.29 -11.46
CA GLU A 108 20.59 12.70 -10.81
C GLU A 108 20.29 13.40 -9.47
N PHE A 109 21.32 13.72 -8.69
CA PHE A 109 21.17 14.47 -7.45
C PHE A 109 20.58 15.86 -7.68
N ASN A 110 21.12 16.63 -8.63
CA ASN A 110 20.62 17.96 -8.96
C ASN A 110 19.17 17.90 -9.47
N GLU A 111 18.83 16.90 -10.28
CA GLU A 111 17.45 16.69 -10.74
C GLU A 111 16.48 16.45 -9.57
N MET A 112 16.87 15.64 -8.59
CA MET A 112 16.04 15.42 -7.40
C MET A 112 15.92 16.67 -6.53
N MET A 113 17.02 17.42 -6.33
CA MET A 113 16.99 18.67 -5.55
C MET A 113 16.09 19.72 -6.22
N GLU A 114 16.14 19.82 -7.55
CA GLU A 114 15.25 20.69 -8.32
C GLU A 114 13.79 20.21 -8.25
N ALA A 115 13.55 18.90 -8.33
CA ALA A 115 12.21 18.33 -8.16
C ALA A 115 11.63 18.61 -6.76
N SER A 116 12.47 18.53 -5.73
CA SER A 116 12.13 18.91 -4.35
C SER A 116 11.73 20.38 -4.27
N HIS A 117 12.57 21.28 -4.80
CA HIS A 117 12.31 22.73 -4.82
C HIS A 117 11.01 23.07 -5.56
N LYS A 118 10.78 22.51 -6.75
CA LYS A 118 9.54 22.71 -7.53
C LYS A 118 8.28 22.23 -6.80
N ALA A 119 8.41 21.17 -5.99
CA ALA A 119 7.31 20.65 -5.20
C ALA A 119 7.12 21.41 -3.86
N GLY A 120 7.92 22.44 -3.58
CA GLY A 120 7.89 23.17 -2.31
C GLY A 120 8.36 22.31 -1.13
N LEU A 121 9.15 21.27 -1.40
CA LEU A 121 9.69 20.37 -0.39
C LEU A 121 11.05 20.88 0.08
N ALA A 122 11.32 20.78 1.38
CA ALA A 122 12.53 21.29 2.02
C ALA A 122 13.61 20.19 2.19
N ALA A 123 13.87 19.40 1.15
CA ALA A 123 14.99 18.45 1.19
C ALA A 123 16.32 19.21 1.24
N LYS A 124 17.28 18.67 2.00
CA LYS A 124 18.57 19.31 2.26
C LYS A 124 19.70 18.58 1.55
N ASP A 125 20.60 19.33 0.94
CA ASP A 125 21.93 18.82 0.57
C ASP A 125 22.78 18.78 1.85
N ILE A 126 23.16 17.58 2.27
CA ILE A 126 24.04 17.34 3.42
C ILE A 126 25.33 16.64 2.98
N SER A 127 25.72 16.73 1.71
CA SER A 127 26.91 16.06 1.17
C SER A 127 28.19 16.40 1.94
N GLN A 128 28.28 17.60 2.52
CA GLN A 128 29.42 18.06 3.32
C GLN A 128 29.24 17.89 4.84
N SER A 129 28.02 17.65 5.33
CA SER A 129 27.67 17.67 6.76
C SER A 129 27.00 16.40 7.28
N TRP A 130 26.77 15.38 6.43
CA TRP A 130 26.09 14.15 6.82
C TRP A 130 26.73 13.47 8.03
N LYS A 131 28.04 13.61 8.22
CA LYS A 131 28.78 12.98 9.33
C LYS A 131 28.47 13.60 10.68
N GLU A 132 28.00 14.85 10.72
CA GLU A 132 27.56 15.51 11.95
C GLU A 132 26.31 14.84 12.52
N LYS A 133 25.37 14.48 11.64
CA LYS A 133 24.10 13.84 12.02
C LYS A 133 24.17 12.31 12.03
N PHE A 134 24.99 11.73 11.17
CA PHE A 134 25.10 10.28 10.98
C PHE A 134 26.56 9.79 11.05
N PRO A 135 27.23 9.97 12.21
CA PRO A 135 28.67 9.68 12.36
C PRO A 135 29.02 8.20 12.22
N TYR A 136 28.01 7.32 12.28
CA TYR A 136 28.13 5.88 12.14
C TYR A 136 28.17 5.39 10.68
N PHE A 137 27.90 6.25 9.69
CA PHE A 137 28.09 5.91 8.29
C PHE A 137 29.52 6.22 7.81
N ASN A 138 29.97 5.51 6.78
CA ASN A 138 31.20 5.79 6.06
C ASN A 138 30.87 6.03 4.58
N ILE A 139 30.38 7.23 4.27
CA ILE A 139 30.02 7.64 2.91
C ILE A 139 31.25 8.24 2.24
N SER A 140 31.54 7.81 1.00
CA SER A 140 32.67 8.35 0.25
C SER A 140 32.43 9.83 -0.12
N LYS A 141 33.49 10.64 -0.11
CA LYS A 141 33.42 12.10 -0.31
C LYS A 141 32.97 12.51 -1.72
N ASP A 142 33.01 11.60 -2.68
CA ASP A 142 32.56 11.79 -4.06
C ASP A 142 31.04 11.52 -4.23
N LYS A 143 30.30 11.29 -3.15
CA LYS A 143 28.85 11.05 -3.18
C LYS A 143 28.07 12.28 -2.76
N TYR A 144 26.88 12.40 -3.34
CA TYR A 144 25.91 13.44 -3.03
C TYR A 144 24.85 12.89 -2.09
N VAL A 145 24.51 13.65 -1.05
CA VAL A 145 23.64 13.17 0.02
C VAL A 145 22.46 14.13 0.20
N MET A 146 21.26 13.65 -0.12
CA MET A 146 20.01 14.36 0.11
C MET A 146 19.35 13.86 1.41
N LEU A 147 18.78 14.75 2.19
CA LEU A 147 18.03 14.42 3.40
C LEU A 147 16.62 15.05 3.39
N GLU A 148 15.60 14.22 3.52
CA GLU A 148 14.26 14.61 3.96
C GLU A 148 14.13 14.32 5.46
N GLU A 149 14.19 15.35 6.30
CA GLU A 149 14.16 15.17 7.77
C GLU A 149 12.78 14.84 8.31
N GLU A 150 11.75 15.41 7.69
CA GLU A 150 10.37 15.35 8.15
C GLU A 150 9.48 14.78 7.05
N ASN A 151 8.36 14.20 7.47
CA ASN A 151 7.36 13.53 6.63
C ASN A 151 8.02 12.49 5.72
N ALA A 152 9.00 11.78 6.26
CA ALA A 152 9.72 10.71 5.60
C ALA A 152 10.15 9.67 6.65
N GLY A 153 10.38 8.44 6.21
CA GLY A 153 10.73 7.34 7.10
C GLY A 153 10.24 6.01 6.55
N HIS A 154 9.63 5.20 7.39
CA HIS A 154 9.11 3.91 6.95
C HIS A 154 7.76 3.58 7.58
N ILE A 155 6.98 2.77 6.86
CA ILE A 155 5.76 2.16 7.36
C ILE A 155 5.94 0.66 7.58
N ASN A 156 5.18 0.11 8.53
CA ASN A 156 4.86 -1.30 8.59
C ASN A 156 3.63 -1.56 7.70
N PRO A 157 3.78 -2.19 6.52
CA PRO A 157 2.67 -2.36 5.60
C PRO A 157 1.59 -3.32 6.11
N ARG A 158 1.91 -4.29 6.98
CA ARG A 158 0.90 -5.14 7.62
C ARG A 158 0.02 -4.34 8.56
N ALA A 159 0.64 -3.53 9.41
CA ALA A 159 -0.06 -2.65 10.34
C ALA A 159 -0.89 -1.61 9.58
N LEU A 160 -0.36 -1.00 8.50
CA LEU A 160 -1.13 -0.10 7.64
C LEU A 160 -2.37 -0.78 7.04
N VAL A 161 -2.22 -1.98 6.48
CA VAL A 161 -3.37 -2.74 5.93
C VAL A 161 -4.40 -3.03 7.02
N SER A 162 -3.94 -3.40 8.22
CA SER A 162 -4.81 -3.61 9.37
C SER A 162 -5.54 -2.32 9.77
N ALA A 163 -4.85 -1.18 9.89
CA ALA A 163 -5.43 0.12 10.20
C ALA A 163 -6.49 0.53 9.19
N GLN A 164 -6.19 0.43 7.89
CA GLN A 164 -7.16 0.73 6.82
C GLN A 164 -8.42 -0.15 6.90
N GLN A 165 -8.25 -1.45 7.18
CA GLN A 165 -9.37 -2.39 7.33
C GLN A 165 -10.18 -2.13 8.60
N THR A 166 -9.52 -1.83 9.72
CA THR A 166 -10.17 -1.44 10.97
C THR A 166 -10.99 -0.17 10.76
N ALA A 167 -10.41 0.87 10.16
CA ALA A 167 -11.12 2.11 9.86
C ALA A 167 -12.33 1.84 8.94
N ALA A 168 -12.17 1.08 7.86
CA ALA A 168 -13.28 0.72 6.98
C ALA A 168 -14.41 0.00 7.75
N HIS A 169 -14.04 -0.95 8.61
CA HIS A 169 -15.01 -1.70 9.42
C HIS A 169 -15.76 -0.81 10.42
N LEU A 170 -15.07 0.11 11.09
CA LEU A 170 -15.68 1.08 12.00
C LEU A 170 -16.70 1.98 11.28
N HIS A 171 -16.47 2.25 9.99
CA HIS A 171 -17.39 2.98 9.12
C HIS A 171 -18.45 2.08 8.43
N GLY A 172 -18.62 0.84 8.91
CA GLY A 172 -19.69 -0.06 8.45
C GLY A 172 -19.36 -0.93 7.24
N ALA A 173 -18.10 -0.95 6.77
CA ALA A 173 -17.69 -1.87 5.71
C ALA A 173 -17.76 -3.33 6.18
N TYR A 174 -18.18 -4.20 5.27
CA TYR A 174 -18.09 -5.64 5.45
C TYR A 174 -16.73 -6.13 4.97
N ILE A 175 -16.10 -7.01 5.74
CA ILE A 175 -14.81 -7.59 5.38
C ILE A 175 -14.95 -9.09 5.33
N ILE A 176 -14.77 -9.66 4.14
CA ILE A 176 -14.88 -11.09 3.88
C ILE A 176 -13.47 -11.64 3.64
N ARG A 177 -13.07 -12.58 4.52
CA ARG A 177 -11.79 -13.29 4.42
C ARG A 177 -11.95 -14.49 3.50
N ASP A 178 -11.82 -14.24 2.21
CA ASP A 178 -12.00 -15.24 1.17
C ASP A 178 -11.27 -14.84 -0.12
N ILE A 179 -11.12 -15.80 -1.03
CA ILE A 179 -10.55 -15.58 -2.36
C ILE A 179 -11.69 -15.46 -3.35
N VAL A 180 -11.67 -14.43 -4.19
CA VAL A 180 -12.65 -14.31 -5.28
C VAL A 180 -12.24 -15.22 -6.42
N GLU A 181 -13.17 -16.08 -6.83
CA GLU A 181 -12.99 -16.99 -7.96
C GLU A 181 -13.43 -16.32 -9.27
N THR A 182 -14.64 -15.73 -9.28
CA THR A 182 -15.20 -15.13 -10.50
C THR A 182 -15.95 -13.82 -10.22
N ILE A 183 -15.95 -12.94 -11.23
CA ILE A 183 -16.73 -11.71 -11.28
C ILE A 183 -17.45 -11.72 -12.62
N LYS A 184 -18.79 -11.67 -12.62
CA LYS A 184 -19.63 -11.76 -13.83
C LYS A 184 -20.83 -10.82 -13.73
N PRO A 185 -21.41 -10.36 -14.85
CA PRO A 185 -22.72 -9.72 -14.83
C PRO A 185 -23.76 -10.64 -14.19
N ALA A 186 -24.51 -10.13 -13.21
CA ALA A 186 -25.61 -10.85 -12.58
C ALA A 186 -26.76 -11.11 -13.58
N GLU A 187 -26.97 -10.17 -14.52
CA GLU A 187 -27.93 -10.28 -15.62
C GLU A 187 -27.34 -9.65 -16.88
N LYS A 188 -27.49 -10.28 -18.05
CA LYS A 188 -26.83 -9.86 -19.30
C LYS A 188 -27.54 -8.73 -20.07
N ASN A 189 -28.78 -8.36 -19.72
CA ASN A 189 -29.65 -7.53 -20.58
C ASN A 189 -30.32 -6.33 -19.86
N LYS A 190 -29.62 -5.62 -18.97
CA LYS A 190 -30.14 -4.38 -18.33
C LYS A 190 -29.26 -3.17 -18.66
N GLU A 191 -29.87 -1.99 -18.69
CA GLU A 191 -29.19 -0.69 -18.91
C GLU A 191 -28.10 -0.40 -17.87
N LYS A 192 -28.22 -0.95 -16.64
CA LYS A 192 -27.17 -0.99 -15.63
C LYS A 192 -26.79 -2.43 -15.30
N VAL A 193 -25.52 -2.76 -15.55
CA VAL A 193 -24.94 -4.05 -15.20
C VAL A 193 -24.74 -4.12 -13.69
N ARG A 194 -25.41 -5.07 -13.04
CA ARG A 194 -25.07 -5.53 -11.68
C ARG A 194 -24.03 -6.63 -11.76
N TRP A 195 -23.18 -6.73 -10.76
CA TRP A 195 -22.10 -7.71 -10.69
C TRP A 195 -22.40 -8.79 -9.65
N LEU A 196 -22.19 -10.05 -10.05
CA LEU A 196 -22.12 -11.21 -9.19
C LEU A 196 -20.65 -11.53 -8.94
N VAL A 197 -20.26 -11.58 -7.67
CA VAL A 197 -18.92 -11.97 -7.21
C VAL A 197 -19.06 -13.28 -6.45
N VAL A 198 -18.34 -14.30 -6.93
CA VAL A 198 -18.33 -15.65 -6.33
C VAL A 198 -16.97 -15.90 -5.71
N THR A 199 -16.95 -16.34 -4.47
CA THR A 199 -15.72 -16.71 -3.76
C THR A 199 -15.41 -18.21 -3.89
N GLU A 200 -14.16 -18.61 -3.66
CA GLU A 200 -13.74 -20.02 -3.70
C GLU A 200 -14.42 -20.88 -2.62
N SER A 201 -14.93 -20.28 -1.54
CA SER A 201 -15.79 -20.98 -0.56
C SER A 201 -17.26 -21.12 -0.98
N GLY A 202 -17.63 -20.61 -2.17
CA GLY A 202 -18.99 -20.67 -2.72
C GLY A 202 -19.91 -19.55 -2.25
N LYS A 203 -19.38 -18.47 -1.64
CA LYS A 203 -20.21 -17.31 -1.28
C LYS A 203 -20.52 -16.49 -2.53
N GLU A 204 -21.78 -16.12 -2.67
CA GLU A 204 -22.27 -15.25 -3.73
C GLU A 204 -22.63 -13.88 -3.18
N LEU A 205 -22.11 -12.83 -3.82
CA LEU A 205 -22.30 -11.44 -3.43
C LEU A 205 -22.70 -10.62 -4.63
N GLN A 206 -23.65 -9.69 -4.46
CA GLN A 206 -24.07 -8.79 -5.53
C GLN A 206 -23.65 -7.35 -5.25
N GLY A 207 -23.21 -6.66 -6.29
CA GLY A 207 -22.78 -5.27 -6.20
C GLY A 207 -23.14 -4.43 -7.42
N ASN A 208 -23.42 -3.15 -7.20
CA ASN A 208 -23.61 -2.17 -8.28
C ASN A 208 -22.29 -1.90 -9.00
N ASN A 209 -21.18 -1.84 -8.26
CA ASN A 209 -19.83 -1.64 -8.80
C ASN A 209 -18.85 -2.66 -8.22
N VAL A 210 -17.82 -2.98 -9.00
CA VAL A 210 -16.69 -3.81 -8.55
C VAL A 210 -15.38 -3.09 -8.82
N LEU A 211 -14.56 -2.93 -7.77
CA LEU A 211 -13.17 -2.48 -7.88
C LEU A 211 -12.25 -3.68 -7.73
N VAL A 212 -11.44 -3.97 -8.75
CA VAL A 212 -10.43 -5.04 -8.68
C VAL A 212 -9.07 -4.47 -8.30
N ALA A 213 -8.64 -4.74 -7.07
CA ALA A 213 -7.38 -4.32 -6.46
C ALA A 213 -6.51 -5.53 -6.06
N ALA A 214 -6.50 -6.58 -6.89
CA ALA A 214 -5.87 -7.87 -6.59
C ALA A 214 -4.35 -7.96 -6.85
N GLY A 215 -3.65 -6.83 -7.02
CA GLY A 215 -2.21 -6.81 -7.31
C GLY A 215 -1.84 -7.66 -8.53
N GLY A 216 -0.72 -8.38 -8.47
CA GLY A 216 -0.31 -9.29 -9.56
C GLY A 216 -1.33 -10.39 -9.88
N PHE A 217 -2.16 -10.80 -8.90
CA PHE A 217 -3.20 -11.81 -9.12
C PHE A 217 -4.34 -11.33 -10.00
N ALA A 218 -4.47 -10.02 -10.22
CA ALA A 218 -5.35 -9.46 -11.25
C ALA A 218 -5.11 -10.07 -12.64
N GLY A 219 -3.85 -10.38 -12.98
CA GLY A 219 -3.47 -11.00 -14.25
C GLY A 219 -3.29 -12.53 -14.20
N LEU A 220 -3.22 -13.13 -13.01
CA LEU A 220 -3.06 -14.59 -12.85
C LEU A 220 -4.39 -15.33 -12.68
N LYS A 221 -5.45 -14.63 -12.26
CA LYS A 221 -6.82 -15.15 -12.17
C LYS A 221 -7.67 -14.52 -13.27
N HIS A 222 -8.75 -15.18 -13.66
CA HIS A 222 -9.67 -14.70 -14.69
C HIS A 222 -10.64 -13.59 -14.21
N LEU A 223 -10.22 -12.75 -13.25
CA LEU A 223 -11.05 -11.70 -12.64
C LEU A 223 -11.52 -10.65 -13.66
N PHE A 224 -10.71 -10.37 -14.69
CA PHE A 224 -11.03 -9.40 -15.73
C PHE A 224 -11.78 -9.99 -16.92
N ALA A 225 -11.97 -11.33 -16.96
CA ALA A 225 -12.54 -12.01 -18.13
C ALA A 225 -13.95 -11.51 -18.48
N SER A 226 -14.75 -11.10 -17.50
CA SER A 226 -16.07 -10.48 -17.74
C SER A 226 -16.13 -8.98 -17.44
N VAL A 227 -15.18 -8.44 -16.67
CA VAL A 227 -15.15 -7.01 -16.29
C VAL A 227 -14.53 -6.16 -17.40
N ALA A 228 -13.37 -6.57 -17.91
CA ALA A 228 -12.69 -5.91 -19.02
C ALA A 228 -11.85 -6.93 -19.80
N PRO A 229 -12.49 -7.75 -20.65
CA PRO A 229 -11.86 -8.93 -21.27
C PRO A 229 -10.56 -8.64 -22.03
N ARG A 230 -10.40 -7.40 -22.54
CA ARG A 230 -9.24 -6.96 -23.35
C ARG A 230 -8.27 -6.03 -22.60
N ARG A 231 -8.45 -5.85 -21.29
CA ARG A 231 -7.64 -4.95 -20.46
C ARG A 231 -7.03 -5.67 -19.25
N GLN A 232 -6.57 -6.90 -19.47
CA GLN A 232 -5.82 -7.62 -18.44
C GLN A 232 -4.48 -6.90 -18.20
N PRO A 233 -4.08 -6.69 -16.93
CA PRO A 233 -2.76 -6.14 -16.63
C PRO A 233 -1.67 -7.06 -17.17
N ALA A 234 -0.74 -6.49 -17.95
CA ALA A 234 0.45 -7.23 -18.35
C ALA A 234 1.31 -7.55 -17.12
N LEU A 235 1.72 -8.80 -16.98
CA LEU A 235 2.59 -9.24 -15.90
C LEU A 235 4.00 -9.45 -16.44
N GLN A 236 4.98 -8.80 -15.79
CA GLN A 236 6.39 -9.08 -15.99
C GLN A 236 6.91 -9.79 -14.74
N LEU A 237 7.41 -11.01 -14.90
CA LEU A 237 8.09 -11.71 -13.81
C LEU A 237 9.44 -11.04 -13.55
N ARG A 238 9.71 -10.76 -12.29
CA ARG A 238 11.00 -10.23 -11.83
C ARG A 238 11.47 -11.03 -10.63
N THR A 239 12.76 -11.32 -10.59
CA THR A 239 13.39 -11.94 -9.43
C THR A 239 14.01 -10.84 -8.58
N GLN A 240 13.68 -10.81 -7.29
CA GLN A 240 14.30 -9.90 -6.33
C GLN A 240 14.75 -10.73 -5.13
N THR A 241 15.98 -10.50 -4.69
CA THR A 241 16.52 -11.13 -3.48
C THR A 241 16.43 -10.13 -2.34
N ILE A 242 15.88 -10.56 -1.21
CA ILE A 242 15.80 -9.79 0.03
C ILE A 242 16.59 -10.55 1.08
N ALA A 243 17.54 -9.87 1.73
CA ALA A 243 18.33 -10.44 2.82
C ALA A 243 18.02 -9.70 4.12
N PHE A 244 17.84 -10.45 5.21
CA PHE A 244 17.67 -9.90 6.55
C PHE A 244 18.89 -10.25 7.37
N LEU A 245 19.58 -9.24 7.89
CA LEU A 245 20.73 -9.41 8.78
C LEU A 245 20.27 -9.09 10.21
N LYS A 246 20.33 -10.10 11.09
CA LYS A 246 19.98 -9.91 12.49
C LYS A 246 21.17 -9.29 13.23
N LEU A 247 20.93 -8.16 13.87
CA LEU A 247 21.93 -7.52 14.73
C LEU A 247 21.93 -8.14 16.14
N PRO A 248 23.10 -8.31 16.79
CA PRO A 248 23.19 -8.62 18.21
C PRO A 248 22.49 -7.56 19.07
N GLN A 249 21.95 -7.95 20.24
CA GLN A 249 21.23 -6.99 21.11
C GLN A 249 22.12 -5.82 21.56
N GLU A 250 23.39 -6.08 21.82
CA GLU A 250 24.35 -5.03 22.20
C GLU A 250 24.55 -4.00 21.08
N GLU A 251 24.57 -4.46 19.82
CA GLU A 251 24.67 -3.56 18.67
C GLU A 251 23.40 -2.72 18.49
N VAL A 252 22.23 -3.32 18.73
CA VAL A 252 20.96 -2.58 18.75
C VAL A 252 20.94 -1.50 19.84
N LYS A 253 21.46 -1.80 21.04
CA LYS A 253 21.56 -0.81 22.13
C LYS A 253 22.50 0.33 21.73
N ARG A 254 23.68 0.01 21.20
CA ARG A 254 24.66 1.00 20.72
C ARG A 254 24.05 1.96 19.70
N LEU A 255 23.35 1.43 18.70
CA LEU A 255 22.69 2.23 17.65
C LEU A 255 21.50 3.07 18.13
N ARG A 256 20.89 2.72 19.28
CA ARG A 256 19.81 3.53 19.88
C ARG A 256 20.34 4.68 20.74
N GLN A 257 21.60 4.62 21.14
CA GLN A 257 22.25 5.61 22.02
C GLN A 257 23.10 6.62 21.23
N SER A 258 23.36 6.34 19.95
CA SER A 258 24.05 7.22 18.99
C SER A 258 23.07 8.11 18.25
#